data_AF-A0A6H5FXH4-F1
#
_entry.id   AF-A0A6H5FXH4-F1
#
_cell.length_a   1.000
_cell.length_b   1.000
_cell.length_c   1.000
_cell.angle_alpha   90.00
_cell.angle_beta   90.00
_cell.angle_gamma   90.00
#
_symmetry.space_group_name_H-M   'P 1'
#
loop_
_entity.id
_entity.type
_entity.pdbx_description
1 polymer ?
#
loop_
_entity_poly.entity_id
_entity_poly.type
_entity_poly.pdbx_seq_one_letter_code
_entity_poly.pdbx_strand_id
1 'polypeptide(L)'
;MMRGMKEEVVAIKEGIVAALVGPEQQLQQLQTGMFKGEPMDPIAAQQLLAKYVMPPIPQPPEFKALIVPPEPLGSGVNIRRYYVANEPWQEFTLLPDAVPACIVTARCIWKYLTGNLDAPVESYPDFPGLERDLLRCQIARISAGTIVCPVGVYTVPSGEEATYDEDEMLPDGYMENEDYHPPPLKRLVDIERNFWMHTRKYILPQGRTEYWKPPDLGDEFEGFEDWDEDEMRGRLKPPVLTLIGRDDSPEVEKCWSMRRPYRTV
;
A
#
# COMPACT_ATOMS: atom_id res chain seq x y z
N MET A 1 22.56 -4.97 -38.41
CA MET A 1 22.22 -6.38 -38.67
C MET A 1 20.73 -6.71 -38.45
N MET A 2 19.98 -6.02 -37.57
CA MET A 2 18.56 -6.34 -37.28
C MET A 2 17.50 -5.81 -38.28
N ARG A 3 17.86 -5.03 -39.31
CA ARG A 3 16.88 -4.47 -40.26
C ARG A 3 16.41 -5.51 -41.29
N GLY A 4 17.29 -6.41 -41.72
CA GLY A 4 16.97 -7.48 -42.68
C GLY A 4 16.12 -8.62 -42.10
N MET A 5 16.28 -8.96 -40.81
CA MET A 5 15.45 -9.99 -40.16
C MET A 5 13.96 -9.62 -40.10
N LYS A 6 13.63 -8.33 -40.04
CA LYS A 6 12.22 -7.89 -40.05
C LYS A 6 11.60 -8.04 -41.43
N GLU A 7 12.35 -7.75 -42.49
CA GLU A 7 11.88 -7.87 -43.88
C GLU A 7 11.68 -9.35 -44.27
N GLU A 8 12.58 -10.24 -43.87
CA GLU A 8 12.43 -11.69 -44.09
C GLU A 8 11.24 -12.27 -43.32
N VAL A 9 11.04 -11.89 -42.06
CA VAL A 9 9.89 -12.36 -41.26
C VAL A 9 8.56 -11.83 -41.81
N VAL A 10 8.53 -10.61 -42.32
CA VAL A 10 7.35 -10.04 -43.00
C VAL A 10 7.07 -10.78 -44.30
N ALA A 11 8.09 -11.03 -45.13
CA ALA A 11 7.95 -11.78 -46.38
C ALA A 11 7.48 -13.23 -46.15
N ILE A 12 7.96 -13.88 -45.08
CA ILE A 12 7.51 -15.23 -44.71
C ILE A 12 6.05 -15.20 -44.23
N LYS A 13 5.66 -14.21 -43.44
CA LYS A 13 4.26 -14.05 -42.97
C LYS A 13 3.32 -13.79 -44.15
N GLU A 14 3.69 -12.92 -45.07
CA GLU A 14 2.93 -12.66 -46.30
C GLU A 14 2.85 -13.89 -47.20
N GLY A 15 3.93 -14.67 -47.32
CA GLY A 15 3.96 -15.92 -48.05
C GLY A 15 3.07 -17.01 -47.47
N ILE A 16 2.99 -17.14 -46.14
CA ILE A 16 2.10 -18.09 -45.45
C ILE A 16 0.63 -17.67 -45.60
N VAL A 17 0.33 -16.37 -45.46
CA VAL A 17 -1.01 -15.82 -45.68
C VAL A 17 -1.45 -16.07 -47.13
N ALA A 18 -0.55 -15.85 -48.10
CA ALA A 18 -0.81 -16.13 -49.51
C ALA A 18 -1.03 -17.63 -49.78
N ALA A 19 -0.29 -18.52 -49.11
CA ALA A 19 -0.42 -19.97 -49.27
C ALA A 19 -1.66 -20.58 -48.57
N LEU A 20 -2.19 -19.93 -47.52
CA LEU A 20 -3.42 -20.32 -46.83
C LEU A 20 -4.68 -19.94 -47.61
N VAL A 21 -4.59 -18.96 -48.51
CA VAL A 21 -5.67 -18.62 -49.44
C VAL A 21 -5.68 -19.69 -50.54
N GLY A 22 -6.70 -20.54 -50.54
CA GLY A 22 -6.82 -21.64 -51.49
C GLY A 22 -6.78 -21.17 -52.96
N PRO A 23 -6.42 -22.04 -53.91
CA PRO A 23 -6.17 -21.67 -55.31
C PRO A 23 -7.39 -21.01 -55.99
N GLU A 24 -8.61 -21.38 -55.58
CA GLU A 24 -9.85 -20.76 -56.06
C GLU A 24 -10.02 -19.31 -55.60
N GLN A 25 -9.62 -18.99 -54.36
CA GLN A 25 -9.69 -17.64 -53.81
C GLN A 25 -8.58 -16.74 -54.37
N GLN A 26 -7.40 -17.29 -54.66
CA GLN A 26 -6.33 -16.56 -55.36
C GLN A 26 -6.75 -16.15 -56.79
N LEU A 27 -7.41 -17.04 -57.54
CA LEU A 27 -7.96 -16.71 -58.87
C LEU A 27 -9.03 -15.60 -58.81
N GLN A 28 -9.89 -15.63 -57.78
CA GLN A 28 -10.94 -14.63 -57.57
C GLN A 28 -10.37 -13.27 -57.11
N GLN A 29 -9.28 -13.27 -56.34
CA GLN A 29 -8.56 -12.08 -55.87
C GLN A 29 -7.66 -11.46 -56.96
N LEU A 30 -7.13 -12.27 -57.88
CA LEU A 30 -6.45 -11.82 -59.10
C LEU A 30 -7.43 -11.16 -60.08
N GLN A 31 -8.64 -11.72 -60.22
CA GLN A 31 -9.72 -11.12 -61.04
C GLN A 31 -10.23 -9.77 -60.50
N THR A 32 -10.14 -9.54 -59.18
CA THR A 32 -10.54 -8.29 -58.51
C THR A 32 -9.38 -7.31 -58.30
N GLY A 33 -8.15 -7.66 -58.72
CA GLY A 33 -6.99 -6.77 -58.75
C GLY A 33 -6.35 -6.42 -57.39
N MET A 34 -6.71 -7.15 -56.32
CA MET A 34 -6.24 -6.86 -54.95
C MET A 34 -4.93 -7.56 -54.57
N PHE A 35 -4.43 -8.48 -55.40
CA PHE A 35 -3.18 -9.21 -55.15
C PHE A 35 -2.15 -8.90 -56.24
N LYS A 36 -0.98 -8.32 -55.87
CA LYS A 36 0.10 -7.91 -56.79
C LYS A 36 1.33 -8.83 -56.80
N GLY A 37 1.28 -9.98 -56.13
CA GLY A 37 2.38 -10.95 -56.08
C GLY A 37 2.24 -12.04 -57.14
N GLU A 38 3.36 -12.50 -57.70
CA GLU A 38 3.40 -13.72 -58.52
C GLU A 38 2.97 -14.95 -57.68
N PRO A 39 2.21 -15.90 -58.25
CA PRO A 39 1.82 -17.11 -57.54
C PRO A 39 3.06 -17.90 -57.14
N MET A 40 3.27 -18.06 -55.83
CA MET A 40 4.45 -18.74 -55.30
C MET A 40 4.38 -20.25 -55.59
N ASP A 41 5.46 -20.83 -56.08
CA ASP A 41 5.52 -22.27 -56.35
C ASP A 41 5.22 -23.11 -55.09
N PRO A 42 4.37 -24.15 -55.17
CA PRO A 42 3.96 -24.95 -54.01
C PRO A 42 5.14 -25.58 -53.24
N ILE A 43 6.21 -25.94 -53.96
CA ILE A 43 7.43 -26.51 -53.39
C ILE A 43 8.23 -25.44 -52.63
N ALA A 44 8.29 -24.22 -53.16
CA ALA A 44 8.96 -23.10 -52.51
C ALA A 44 8.20 -22.66 -51.23
N ALA A 45 6.87 -22.69 -51.27
CA ALA A 45 6.03 -22.42 -50.09
C ALA A 45 6.26 -23.44 -48.97
N GLN A 46 6.37 -24.73 -49.31
CA GLN A 46 6.70 -25.80 -48.35
C GLN A 46 8.10 -25.61 -47.74
N GLN A 47 9.08 -25.20 -48.54
CA GLN A 47 10.44 -24.93 -48.04
C GLN A 47 10.51 -23.70 -47.13
N LEU A 48 9.70 -22.67 -47.38
CA LEU A 48 9.60 -21.49 -46.51
C LEU A 48 8.89 -21.82 -45.18
N LEU A 49 7.82 -22.62 -45.22
CA LEU A 49 7.16 -23.14 -44.02
C LEU A 49 8.09 -24.01 -43.18
N ALA A 50 8.91 -24.86 -43.81
CA ALA A 50 9.90 -25.67 -43.11
C ALA A 50 11.02 -24.84 -42.44
N LYS A 51 11.29 -23.63 -42.95
CA LYS A 51 12.24 -22.67 -42.36
C LYS A 51 11.62 -21.73 -41.34
N TYR A 52 10.29 -21.74 -41.18
CA TYR A 52 9.60 -20.84 -40.26
C TYR A 52 9.86 -21.27 -38.81
N VAL A 53 10.53 -20.39 -38.06
CA VAL A 53 10.66 -20.50 -36.60
C VAL A 53 9.67 -19.53 -35.99
N MET A 54 8.75 -20.06 -35.18
CA MET A 54 7.75 -19.25 -34.48
C MET A 54 8.48 -18.19 -33.63
N PRO A 55 8.11 -16.90 -33.73
CA PRO A 55 8.69 -15.88 -32.88
C PRO A 55 8.37 -16.19 -31.41
N PRO A 56 9.27 -15.84 -30.48
CA PRO A 56 9.03 -16.04 -29.06
C PRO A 56 7.73 -15.34 -28.66
N ILE A 57 6.92 -16.03 -27.85
CA ILE A 57 5.66 -15.50 -27.33
C ILE A 57 5.99 -14.17 -26.62
N PRO A 58 5.30 -13.06 -26.95
CA PRO A 58 5.47 -11.81 -26.24
C PRO A 58 5.19 -12.05 -24.76
N GLN A 59 6.22 -11.97 -23.93
CA GLN A 59 6.01 -12.01 -22.50
C GLN A 59 5.39 -10.67 -22.08
N PRO A 60 4.37 -10.67 -21.21
CA PRO A 60 3.90 -9.44 -20.63
C PRO A 60 5.10 -8.73 -19.96
N PRO A 61 5.13 -7.39 -19.96
CA PRO A 61 6.17 -6.68 -19.23
C PRO A 61 6.19 -7.19 -17.78
N GLU A 62 7.38 -7.49 -17.26
CA GLU A 62 7.55 -7.86 -15.86
C GLU A 62 7.02 -6.70 -15.00
N PHE A 63 5.87 -6.91 -14.36
CA PHE A 63 5.39 -6.00 -13.35
C PHE A 63 6.23 -6.21 -12.10
N LYS A 64 7.26 -5.37 -11.93
CA LYS A 64 7.98 -5.28 -10.66
C LYS A 64 7.05 -4.59 -9.68
N ALA A 65 6.45 -5.36 -8.78
CA ALA A 65 5.68 -4.80 -7.69
C ALA A 65 6.58 -3.81 -6.92
N LEU A 66 6.13 -2.56 -6.82
CA LEU A 66 6.85 -1.54 -6.07
C LEU A 66 6.86 -1.92 -4.59
N ILE A 67 8.05 -2.25 -4.07
CA ILE A 67 8.23 -2.63 -2.68
C ILE A 67 8.42 -1.36 -1.87
N VAL A 68 7.42 -1.03 -1.05
CA VAL A 68 7.50 0.12 -0.13
C VAL A 68 8.49 -0.22 1.00
N PRO A 69 9.54 0.58 1.22
CA PRO A 69 10.54 0.30 2.24
C PRO A 69 9.99 0.55 3.65
N PRO A 70 10.43 -0.23 4.66
CA PRO A 70 10.03 -0.03 6.05
C PRO A 70 10.59 1.27 6.64
N GLU A 71 9.86 1.85 7.59
CA GLU A 71 10.31 3.04 8.32
C GLU A 71 11.42 2.69 9.32
N PRO A 72 12.43 3.56 9.50
CA PRO A 72 13.56 3.30 10.38
C PRO A 72 13.13 3.27 11.85
N LEU A 73 13.94 2.60 12.68
CA LEU A 73 13.76 2.55 14.12
C LEU A 73 13.70 3.96 14.71
N GLY A 74 12.70 4.21 15.56
CA GLY A 74 12.48 5.51 16.18
C GLY A 74 11.60 6.46 15.38
N SER A 75 11.17 6.08 14.18
CA SER A 75 10.27 6.89 13.34
C SER A 75 9.00 6.14 12.94
N GLY A 76 7.91 6.90 12.78
CA GLY A 76 6.63 6.42 12.25
C GLY A 76 6.06 5.20 12.98
N VAL A 77 5.78 4.13 12.24
CA VAL A 77 5.24 2.88 12.78
C VAL A 77 6.25 2.16 13.68
N ASN A 78 7.56 2.35 13.45
CA ASN A 78 8.65 1.71 14.19
C ASN A 78 9.26 2.61 15.28
N ILE A 79 8.48 3.56 15.78
CA ILE A 79 8.83 4.45 16.91
C ILE A 79 9.13 3.71 18.22
N ARG A 80 8.49 2.56 18.47
CA ARG A 80 8.68 1.74 19.67
C ARG A 80 8.95 0.29 19.32
N ARG A 81 9.74 -0.37 20.15
CA ARG A 81 9.93 -1.83 20.14
C ARG A 81 8.93 -2.51 21.05
N TYR A 82 8.45 -3.67 20.63
CA TYR A 82 7.46 -4.44 21.36
C TYR A 82 8.05 -5.79 21.77
N TYR A 83 7.91 -6.08 23.05
CA TYR A 83 8.35 -7.31 23.67
C TYR A 83 7.12 -8.11 24.10
N VAL A 84 7.09 -9.40 23.81
CA VAL A 84 5.95 -10.27 24.10
C VAL A 84 6.38 -11.51 24.87
N ALA A 85 5.54 -11.90 25.82
CA ALA A 85 5.68 -13.12 26.61
C ALA A 85 4.28 -13.71 26.82
N ASN A 86 4.18 -15.04 26.87
CA ASN A 86 2.90 -15.72 27.13
C ASN A 86 2.51 -15.60 28.61
N GLU A 87 3.50 -15.58 29.50
CA GLU A 87 3.30 -15.39 30.94
C GLU A 87 4.20 -14.23 31.44
N PRO A 88 3.75 -13.45 32.44
CA PRO A 88 4.49 -12.27 32.93
C PRO A 88 5.90 -12.54 33.49
N TRP A 89 6.20 -13.78 33.89
CA TRP A 89 7.48 -14.19 34.48
C TRP A 89 8.40 -14.90 33.48
N GLN A 90 7.97 -15.08 32.24
CA GLN A 90 8.79 -15.70 31.19
C GLN A 90 9.74 -14.69 30.54
N GLU A 91 10.69 -15.20 29.76
CA GLU A 91 11.55 -14.37 28.93
C GLU A 91 10.73 -13.65 27.86
N PHE A 92 10.97 -12.35 27.73
CA PHE A 92 10.32 -11.53 26.74
C PHE A 92 11.02 -11.64 25.40
N THR A 93 10.27 -12.06 24.38
CA THR A 93 10.75 -12.13 23.00
C THR A 93 10.51 -10.80 22.29
N LEU A 94 11.54 -10.28 21.62
CA LEU A 94 11.44 -9.05 20.82
C LEU A 94 10.69 -9.36 19.52
N LEU A 95 9.63 -8.60 19.23
CA LEU A 95 8.96 -8.65 17.94
C LEU A 95 9.79 -7.96 16.85
N PRO A 96 9.65 -8.40 15.58
CA PRO A 96 10.30 -7.75 14.45
C PRO A 96 9.75 -6.34 14.21
N ASP A 97 10.46 -5.56 13.41
CA ASP A 97 10.00 -4.25 12.94
C ASP A 97 8.84 -4.42 11.95
N ALA A 98 7.93 -3.44 11.93
CA ALA A 98 6.77 -3.51 11.05
C ALA A 98 7.16 -3.17 9.61
N VAL A 99 6.78 -4.06 8.70
CA VAL A 99 6.95 -3.88 7.26
C VAL A 99 5.63 -3.40 6.64
N PRO A 100 5.63 -2.38 5.77
CA PRO A 100 4.41 -1.83 5.18
C PRO A 100 3.58 -2.87 4.44
N ALA A 101 4.22 -3.76 3.67
CA ALA A 101 3.55 -4.86 2.97
C ALA A 101 2.75 -5.76 3.93
N CYS A 102 3.34 -6.11 5.08
CA CYS A 102 2.65 -6.91 6.10
C CYS A 102 1.43 -6.16 6.66
N ILE A 103 1.54 -4.85 6.92
CA ILE A 103 0.42 -4.05 7.44
C ILE A 103 -0.72 -3.97 6.44
N VAL A 104 -0.41 -3.76 5.16
CA VAL A 104 -1.40 -3.71 4.07
C VAL A 104 -2.13 -5.04 3.97
N THR A 105 -1.39 -6.17 3.89
CA THR A 105 -2.01 -7.49 3.84
C THR A 105 -2.80 -7.80 5.12
N ALA A 106 -2.30 -7.39 6.29
CA ALA A 106 -3.00 -7.56 7.57
C ALA A 106 -4.38 -6.89 7.61
N ARG A 107 -4.62 -5.83 6.81
CA ARG A 107 -5.93 -5.17 6.70
C ARG A 107 -6.96 -6.01 5.94
N CYS A 108 -6.51 -6.88 5.05
CA CYS A 108 -7.35 -7.72 4.19
C CYS A 108 -7.68 -9.08 4.78
N ILE A 109 -7.06 -9.45 5.91
CA ILE A 109 -7.16 -10.80 6.49
C ILE A 109 -7.81 -10.77 7.87
N TRP A 110 -8.58 -11.81 8.17
CA TRP A 110 -9.16 -12.07 9.48
C TRP A 110 -8.71 -13.44 9.98
N LYS A 111 -7.95 -13.47 11.07
CA LYS A 111 -7.37 -14.69 11.66
C LYS A 111 -7.37 -14.60 13.18
N TYR A 112 -7.56 -15.75 13.82
CA TYR A 112 -7.27 -15.91 15.24
C TYR A 112 -5.78 -16.18 15.42
N LEU A 113 -5.18 -15.59 16.46
CA LEU A 113 -3.80 -15.86 16.83
C LEU A 113 -3.72 -17.22 17.53
N THR A 114 -2.71 -18.02 17.21
CA THR A 114 -2.48 -19.34 17.79
C THR A 114 -1.71 -19.28 19.10
N GLY A 115 -1.00 -18.18 19.36
CA GLY A 115 -0.09 -18.03 20.49
C GLY A 115 1.30 -18.60 20.24
N ASN A 116 1.57 -19.05 19.01
CA ASN A 116 2.89 -19.48 18.56
C ASN A 116 3.46 -18.48 17.55
N LEU A 117 4.55 -17.80 17.92
CA LEU A 117 5.20 -16.78 17.09
C LEU A 117 5.82 -17.31 15.80
N ASP A 118 6.07 -18.62 15.70
CA ASP A 118 6.62 -19.30 14.52
C ASP A 118 5.53 -19.92 13.64
N ALA A 119 4.26 -19.80 14.00
CA ALA A 119 3.18 -20.35 13.18
C ALA A 119 3.05 -19.61 11.84
N PRO A 120 2.84 -20.34 10.73
CA PRO A 120 2.56 -19.73 9.43
C PRO A 120 1.16 -19.11 9.42
N VAL A 121 1.02 -17.97 8.74
CA VAL A 121 -0.27 -17.29 8.55
C VAL A 121 -0.85 -17.69 7.20
N GLU A 122 -1.65 -18.75 7.19
CA GLU A 122 -2.29 -19.25 5.97
C GLU A 122 -3.51 -18.39 5.60
N SER A 123 -3.37 -17.40 4.72
CA SER A 123 -4.46 -16.52 4.30
C SER A 123 -4.49 -16.30 2.80
N TYR A 124 -5.61 -15.80 2.28
CA TYR A 124 -5.70 -15.25 0.94
C TYR A 124 -6.25 -13.82 1.05
N PRO A 125 -5.49 -12.77 0.69
CA PRO A 125 -4.14 -12.80 0.10
C PRO A 125 -3.06 -13.40 1.00
N ASP A 126 -1.98 -13.88 0.38
CA ASP A 126 -0.84 -14.50 1.09
C ASP A 126 -0.16 -13.47 2.00
N PHE A 127 0.00 -13.82 3.28
CA PHE A 127 0.64 -12.94 4.25
C PHE A 127 2.17 -13.05 4.17
N PRO A 128 2.91 -11.94 3.94
CA PRO A 128 4.36 -11.96 3.79
C PRO A 128 5.08 -12.01 5.15
N GLY A 129 4.84 -13.06 5.94
CA GLY A 129 5.47 -13.24 7.26
C GLY A 129 4.90 -14.40 8.07
N LEU A 130 5.32 -14.50 9.33
CA LEU A 130 4.80 -15.46 10.31
C LEU A 130 3.82 -14.77 11.29
N GLU A 131 3.32 -15.51 12.27
CA GLU A 131 2.40 -14.97 13.27
C GLU A 131 3.00 -13.81 14.08
N ARG A 132 4.32 -13.79 14.32
CA ARG A 132 5.01 -12.65 14.96
C ARG A 132 4.84 -11.34 14.19
N ASP A 133 4.89 -11.40 12.86
CA ASP A 133 4.76 -10.22 11.99
C ASP A 133 3.30 -9.78 11.95
N LEU A 134 2.37 -10.74 11.93
CA LEU A 134 0.94 -10.45 12.02
C LEU A 134 0.62 -9.75 13.35
N LEU A 135 1.12 -10.28 14.47
CA LEU A 135 0.95 -9.69 15.81
C LEU A 135 1.53 -8.27 15.85
N ARG A 136 2.74 -8.08 15.32
CA ARG A 136 3.38 -6.75 15.22
C ARG A 136 2.53 -5.77 14.41
N CYS A 137 1.92 -6.22 13.31
CA CYS A 137 1.02 -5.42 12.47
C CYS A 137 -0.28 -5.06 13.20
N GLN A 138 -0.87 -6.00 13.96
CA GLN A 138 -2.06 -5.70 14.77
C GLN A 138 -1.75 -4.68 15.85
N ILE A 139 -0.61 -4.83 16.56
CA ILE A 139 -0.16 -3.85 17.55
C ILE A 139 0.04 -2.48 16.91
N ALA A 140 0.64 -2.39 15.72
CA ALA A 140 0.80 -1.12 15.00
C ALA A 140 -0.56 -0.44 14.76
N ARG A 141 -1.52 -1.19 14.20
CA ARG A 141 -2.85 -0.69 13.85
C ARG A 141 -3.65 -0.26 15.08
N ILE A 142 -3.67 -1.08 16.13
CA ILE A 142 -4.34 -0.75 17.39
C ILE A 142 -3.68 0.47 18.02
N SER A 143 -2.35 0.50 18.10
CA SER A 143 -1.61 1.63 18.69
C SER A 143 -1.91 2.95 17.97
N ALA A 144 -1.95 2.92 16.63
CA ALA A 144 -2.26 4.10 15.83
C ALA A 144 -3.71 4.57 15.97
N GLY A 145 -4.66 3.64 16.14
CA GLY A 145 -6.09 3.95 16.18
C GLY A 145 -6.70 4.14 17.59
N THR A 146 -6.01 3.70 18.66
CA THR A 146 -6.63 3.67 20.00
C THR A 146 -5.83 4.34 21.10
N ILE A 147 -4.62 4.82 20.84
CA ILE A 147 -3.82 5.53 21.84
C ILE A 147 -4.21 7.01 21.85
N VAL A 148 -4.97 7.38 22.86
CA VAL A 148 -5.57 8.70 23.01
C VAL A 148 -5.15 9.38 24.31
N CYS A 149 -5.18 10.70 24.33
CA CYS A 149 -4.97 11.50 25.53
C CYS A 149 -6.04 12.61 25.64
N PRO A 150 -6.24 13.19 26.84
CA PRO A 150 -7.05 14.39 26.99
C PRO A 150 -6.50 15.55 26.17
N VAL A 151 -7.40 16.37 25.63
CA VAL A 151 -7.03 17.58 24.89
C VAL A 151 -6.27 18.55 25.80
N GLY A 152 -5.18 19.11 25.28
CA GLY A 152 -4.35 20.11 25.96
C GLY A 152 -3.13 19.53 26.69
N VAL A 153 -2.99 18.20 26.78
CA VAL A 153 -1.79 17.56 27.35
C VAL A 153 -0.57 17.79 26.46
N TYR A 154 -0.76 17.75 25.14
CA TYR A 154 0.28 18.01 24.16
C TYR A 154 -0.09 19.19 23.29
N THR A 155 0.93 19.90 22.79
CA THR A 155 0.78 21.01 21.85
C THR A 155 1.65 20.78 20.63
N VAL A 156 1.21 21.32 19.49
CA VAL A 156 1.97 21.30 18.25
C VAL A 156 2.67 22.66 18.15
N PRO A 157 3.97 22.70 17.86
CA PRO A 157 4.65 23.94 17.54
C PRO A 157 3.99 24.59 16.31
N SER A 158 3.38 25.76 16.47
CA SER A 158 2.66 26.45 15.39
C SER A 158 2.95 27.95 15.43
N GLY A 159 3.69 28.45 14.43
CA GLY A 159 4.09 29.85 14.27
C GLY A 159 5.49 30.01 13.69
N GLU A 160 5.71 31.03 12.85
CA GLU A 160 7.01 31.30 12.20
C GLU A 160 8.11 31.78 13.17
N GLU A 161 7.75 32.21 14.39
CA GLU A 161 8.68 32.67 15.44
C GLU A 161 8.94 31.65 16.55
N ALA A 162 8.53 30.41 16.33
CA ALA A 162 8.51 29.43 17.39
C ALA A 162 9.87 28.70 17.44
N THR A 163 10.84 29.30 18.14
CA THR A 163 12.13 28.68 18.48
C THR A 163 11.90 27.65 19.58
N TYR A 164 11.39 26.48 19.20
CA TYR A 164 11.33 25.33 20.10
C TYR A 164 12.66 24.60 20.06
N ASP A 165 13.08 24.08 21.22
CA ASP A 165 14.22 23.19 21.29
C ASP A 165 13.85 21.86 20.62
N GLU A 166 14.64 21.42 19.64
CA GLU A 166 14.41 20.11 18.99
C GLU A 166 14.44 18.98 20.02
N ASP A 167 15.14 19.16 21.15
CA ASP A 167 15.21 18.22 22.26
C ASP A 167 13.89 18.06 23.03
N GLU A 168 12.98 19.05 22.98
CA GLU A 168 11.66 19.00 23.64
C GLU A 168 10.58 18.32 22.78
N MET A 169 10.87 18.07 21.51
CA MET A 169 9.93 17.45 20.58
C MET A 169 9.87 15.95 20.77
N LEU A 170 8.67 15.44 21.03
CA LEU A 170 8.44 14.00 21.03
C LEU A 170 8.48 13.45 19.59
N PRO A 171 8.85 12.17 19.38
CA PRO A 171 9.11 11.66 18.02
C PRO A 171 7.87 11.64 17.10
N ASP A 172 6.67 11.82 17.65
CA ASP A 172 5.43 11.95 16.90
C ASP A 172 5.13 13.40 16.40
N GLY A 173 5.96 14.38 16.75
CA GLY A 173 5.87 15.76 16.23
C GLY A 173 5.05 16.73 17.10
N TYR A 174 5.03 16.53 18.41
CA TYR A 174 4.38 17.40 19.40
C TYR A 174 5.22 17.43 20.69
N MET A 175 4.94 18.40 21.57
CA MET A 175 5.61 18.54 22.87
C MET A 175 4.59 18.51 24.02
N GLU A 176 5.06 18.20 25.23
CA GLU A 176 4.23 18.29 26.44
C GLU A 176 3.87 19.76 26.73
N ASN A 177 2.64 19.99 27.18
CA ASN A 177 2.18 21.31 27.57
C ASN A 177 2.41 21.54 29.07
N GLU A 178 3.37 22.39 29.41
CA GLU A 178 3.67 22.72 30.80
C GLU A 178 2.49 23.42 31.52
N ASP A 179 1.67 24.16 30.78
CA ASP A 179 0.49 24.87 31.28
C ASP A 179 -0.81 24.03 31.23
N TYR A 180 -0.68 22.70 31.22
CA TYR A 180 -1.85 21.83 31.14
C TYR A 180 -2.70 21.88 32.42
N HIS A 181 -3.95 22.30 32.27
CA HIS A 181 -4.97 22.22 33.32
C HIS A 181 -6.02 21.15 32.97
N PRO A 182 -6.17 20.10 33.80
CA PRO A 182 -7.08 19.00 33.49
C PRO A 182 -8.54 19.48 33.47
N PRO A 183 -9.28 19.17 32.40
CA PRO A 183 -10.69 19.55 32.32
C PRO A 183 -11.51 18.77 33.35
N PRO A 184 -12.65 19.34 33.82
CA PRO A 184 -13.52 18.65 34.76
C PRO A 184 -14.07 17.35 34.14
N LEU A 185 -14.30 16.33 34.96
CA LEU A 185 -14.76 15.01 34.50
C LEU A 185 -16.01 15.06 33.61
N LYS A 186 -16.92 16.01 33.87
CA LYS A 186 -18.12 16.23 33.04
C LYS A 186 -17.80 16.52 31.57
N ARG A 187 -16.68 17.19 31.27
CA ARG A 187 -16.21 17.46 29.91
C ARG A 187 -15.51 16.25 29.31
N LEU A 188 -14.75 15.49 30.09
CA LEU A 188 -14.14 14.25 29.62
C LEU A 188 -15.17 13.19 29.20
N VAL A 189 -16.39 13.26 29.73
CA VAL A 189 -17.52 12.35 29.42
C VAL A 189 -18.54 13.00 28.47
N ASP A 190 -18.10 13.99 27.70
CA ASP A 190 -18.94 14.67 26.73
C ASP A 190 -19.44 13.74 25.61
N ILE A 191 -20.68 13.97 25.15
CA ILE A 191 -21.34 13.17 24.11
C ILE A 191 -20.71 13.42 22.74
N GLU A 192 -20.13 14.61 22.54
CA GLU A 192 -19.46 14.96 21.29
C GLU A 192 -18.06 14.36 21.20
N ARG A 193 -17.46 13.97 22.33
CA ARG A 193 -16.12 13.33 22.42
C ARG A 193 -14.98 14.27 21.99
N ASN A 194 -15.21 15.58 22.15
CA ASN A 194 -14.27 16.62 21.72
C ASN A 194 -13.11 16.85 22.70
N PHE A 195 -13.03 16.07 23.79
CA PHE A 195 -12.01 16.23 24.84
C PHE A 195 -10.94 15.15 24.85
N TRP A 196 -10.91 14.32 23.80
CA TRP A 196 -9.89 13.28 23.60
C TRP A 196 -9.30 13.43 22.20
N MET A 197 -7.99 13.22 22.10
CA MET A 197 -7.24 13.32 20.86
C MET A 197 -6.32 12.12 20.68
N HIS A 198 -6.05 11.76 19.42
CA HIS A 198 -5.08 10.74 19.06
C HIS A 198 -3.65 11.25 19.27
N THR A 199 -2.84 10.43 19.94
CA THR A 199 -1.44 10.75 20.22
C THR A 199 -0.48 10.13 19.23
N ARG A 200 -0.94 9.18 18.41
CA ARG A 200 -0.12 8.50 17.41
C ARG A 200 -0.43 8.99 16.02
N LYS A 201 0.59 8.96 15.15
CA LYS A 201 0.43 9.25 13.72
C LYS A 201 -0.50 8.23 13.07
N TYR A 202 -1.34 8.71 12.16
CA TYR A 202 -2.18 7.88 11.32
C TYR A 202 -1.32 7.02 10.37
N ILE A 203 -1.71 5.75 10.18
CA ILE A 203 -1.06 4.85 9.24
C ILE A 203 -1.81 4.91 7.91
N LEU A 204 -1.16 5.43 6.87
CA LEU A 204 -1.70 5.57 5.52
C LEU A 204 -2.11 4.22 4.90
N PRO A 205 -2.95 4.22 3.85
CA PRO A 205 -3.25 3.03 3.05
C PRO A 205 -1.99 2.25 2.61
N GLN A 206 -0.89 2.96 2.36
CA GLN A 206 0.42 2.40 2.00
C GLN A 206 1.10 1.58 3.12
N GLY A 207 0.63 1.66 4.38
CA GLY A 207 1.22 0.96 5.52
C GLY A 207 2.37 1.71 6.22
N ARG A 208 2.55 3.00 5.92
CA ARG A 208 3.51 3.91 6.54
C ARG A 208 2.79 5.10 7.19
N THR A 209 3.47 5.83 8.07
CA THR A 209 2.93 7.10 8.61
C THR A 209 3.22 8.28 7.69
N GLU A 210 4.25 8.16 6.86
CA GLU A 210 4.62 9.13 5.84
C GLU A 210 4.59 8.48 4.46
N TYR A 211 4.01 9.20 3.51
CA TYR A 211 3.89 8.72 2.13
C TYR A 211 5.28 8.59 1.52
N TRP A 212 5.55 7.43 0.94
CA TRP A 212 6.77 7.18 0.18
C TRP A 212 6.47 7.22 -1.31
N LYS A 213 7.06 8.20 -2.01
CA LYS A 213 7.01 8.28 -3.46
C LYS A 213 8.02 7.30 -4.08
N PRO A 214 7.60 6.41 -4.98
CA PRO A 214 8.53 5.56 -5.72
C PRO A 214 9.49 6.38 -6.60
N PRO A 215 10.79 6.03 -6.67
CA PRO A 215 11.77 6.79 -7.46
C PRO A 215 11.45 6.88 -8.97
N ASP A 216 10.78 5.88 -9.52
CA ASP A 216 10.47 5.79 -10.96
C ASP A 216 9.39 6.79 -11.42
N LEU A 217 8.66 7.41 -10.50
CA LEU A 217 7.60 8.40 -10.81
C LEU A 217 8.13 9.80 -11.11
N GLY A 218 9.45 10.01 -11.10
CA GLY A 218 10.07 11.32 -11.38
C GLY A 218 9.81 12.37 -10.29
N ASP A 219 10.64 13.41 -10.25
CA ASP A 219 10.51 14.53 -9.30
C ASP A 219 9.58 15.64 -9.81
N GLU A 220 8.71 15.36 -10.78
CA GLU A 220 7.67 16.32 -11.14
C GLU A 220 6.76 16.55 -9.93
N PHE A 221 6.62 17.82 -9.57
CA PHE A 221 5.79 18.28 -8.47
C PHE A 221 4.34 18.15 -8.90
N GLU A 222 3.74 16.98 -8.63
CA GLU A 222 2.30 16.77 -8.74
C GLU A 222 1.62 17.60 -7.66
N GLY A 223 0.84 18.59 -8.08
CA GLY A 223 -0.01 19.32 -7.17
C GLY A 223 -1.13 18.42 -6.66
N PHE A 224 -1.75 18.81 -5.55
CA PHE A 224 -2.94 18.13 -5.03
C PHE A 224 -4.09 18.04 -6.04
N GLU A 225 -4.11 18.95 -7.02
CA GLU A 225 -5.09 19.00 -8.11
C GLU A 225 -4.89 17.89 -9.16
N ASP A 226 -3.70 17.29 -9.21
CA ASP A 226 -3.35 16.25 -10.18
C ASP A 226 -3.65 14.83 -9.65
N TRP A 227 -3.91 14.69 -8.35
CA TRP A 227 -4.17 13.39 -7.71
C TRP A 227 -5.62 12.96 -7.89
N ASP A 228 -5.82 11.70 -8.25
CA ASP A 228 -7.16 11.12 -8.25
C ASP A 228 -7.71 10.88 -6.81
N GLU A 229 -8.97 10.48 -6.70
CA GLU A 229 -9.61 10.26 -5.38
C GLU A 229 -8.90 9.19 -4.53
N ASP A 230 -8.34 8.15 -5.17
CA ASP A 230 -7.67 7.05 -4.48
C ASP A 230 -6.27 7.48 -4.02
N GLU A 231 -5.57 8.28 -4.82
CA GLU A 231 -4.31 8.90 -4.46
C GLU A 231 -4.49 9.90 -3.32
N MET A 232 -5.53 10.72 -3.36
CA MET A 232 -5.87 11.65 -2.28
C MET A 232 -6.10 10.90 -0.96
N ARG A 233 -6.90 9.82 -0.99
CA ARG A 233 -7.10 8.95 0.18
C ARG A 233 -5.82 8.25 0.63
N GLY A 234 -4.92 7.93 -0.31
CA GLY A 234 -3.65 7.26 -0.06
C GLY A 234 -2.56 8.15 0.51
N ARG A 235 -2.61 9.45 0.22
CA ARG A 235 -1.54 10.43 0.49
C ARG A 235 -1.90 11.42 1.62
N LEU A 236 -3.17 11.79 1.79
CA LEU A 236 -3.57 12.65 2.91
C LEU A 236 -3.49 11.90 4.23
N LYS A 237 -2.90 12.57 5.22
CA LYS A 237 -3.03 12.21 6.62
C LYS A 237 -3.80 13.29 7.38
N PRO A 238 -4.61 12.92 8.39
CA PRO A 238 -5.10 13.87 9.37
C PRO A 238 -3.93 14.59 10.06
N PRO A 239 -4.13 15.82 10.55
CA PRO A 239 -3.12 16.51 11.35
C PRO A 239 -2.79 15.71 12.62
N VAL A 240 -1.58 15.91 13.16
CA VAL A 240 -1.22 15.34 14.47
C VAL A 240 -2.18 15.88 15.54
N LEU A 241 -2.42 15.10 16.59
CA LEU A 241 -3.35 15.45 17.67
C LEU A 241 -4.80 15.67 17.19
N THR A 242 -5.27 14.82 16.26
CA THR A 242 -6.67 14.86 15.78
C THR A 242 -7.66 14.41 16.87
N LEU A 243 -8.79 15.10 16.99
CA LEU A 243 -9.86 14.76 17.92
C LEU A 243 -10.57 13.47 17.53
N ILE A 244 -10.85 12.60 18.52
CA ILE A 244 -11.59 11.34 18.29
C ILE A 244 -13.04 11.58 17.84
N GLY A 245 -13.59 12.78 18.09
CA GLY A 245 -14.91 13.17 17.61
C GLY A 245 -14.97 13.34 16.08
N ARG A 246 -13.83 13.43 15.41
CA ARG A 246 -13.70 13.51 13.94
C ARG A 246 -13.36 12.17 13.29
N ASP A 247 -13.30 11.09 14.06
CA ASP A 247 -13.01 9.77 13.51
C ASP A 247 -14.16 9.30 12.60
N ASP A 248 -13.79 8.76 11.44
CA ASP A 248 -14.72 8.20 10.48
C ASP A 248 -15.31 6.89 11.01
N SER A 249 -16.63 6.83 11.10
CA SER A 249 -17.34 5.59 11.42
C SER A 249 -17.91 4.96 10.15
N PRO A 250 -17.71 3.65 9.93
CA PRO A 250 -18.41 2.93 8.87
C PRO A 250 -19.92 2.77 9.15
N GLU A 251 -20.35 2.97 10.40
CA GLU A 251 -21.74 2.91 10.83
C GLU A 251 -22.30 4.31 11.13
N VAL A 252 -23.63 4.42 11.28
CA VAL A 252 -24.27 5.68 11.69
C VAL A 252 -23.86 6.10 13.11
N GLU A 253 -23.40 5.15 13.93
CA GLU A 253 -22.94 5.40 15.29
C GLU A 253 -21.49 5.91 15.32
N LYS A 254 -21.11 6.65 16.37
CA LYS A 254 -19.72 7.13 16.53
C LYS A 254 -18.79 5.98 16.95
N CYS A 255 -17.54 6.00 16.50
CA CYS A 255 -16.53 4.95 16.75
C CYS A 255 -16.23 4.69 18.24
N TRP A 256 -16.39 5.71 19.08
CA TRP A 256 -16.05 5.67 20.49
C TRP A 256 -17.32 5.65 21.35
N SER A 257 -17.32 4.91 22.46
CA SER A 257 -18.44 4.91 23.42
C SER A 257 -17.96 5.25 24.82
N MET A 258 -18.74 6.04 25.55
CA MET A 258 -18.39 6.45 26.92
C MET A 258 -18.80 5.37 27.91
N ARG A 259 -17.89 4.98 28.79
CA ARG A 259 -18.18 4.13 29.95
C ARG A 259 -18.24 4.99 31.21
N ARG A 260 -19.37 4.94 31.91
CA ARG A 260 -19.51 5.59 33.23
C ARG A 260 -19.25 4.55 34.32
N PRO A 261 -18.51 4.89 35.38
CA PRO A 261 -18.40 4.01 36.53
C PRO A 261 -19.80 3.83 37.15
N TYR A 262 -20.18 2.58 37.45
CA TYR A 262 -21.49 2.19 37.99
C TYR A 262 -21.78 2.71 39.42
N ARG A 263 -20.96 3.62 39.96
CA ARG A 263 -21.07 4.09 41.34
C ARG A 263 -20.87 5.60 41.39
N THR A 264 -21.98 6.31 41.23
CA THR A 264 -22.15 7.65 41.82
C THR A 264 -23.19 7.49 42.91
N VAL A 265 -22.73 7.57 44.16
CA VAL A 265 -23.58 7.89 45.32
C VAL A 265 -23.94 9.37 45.24
#